data_AF-A0A1A8FBC8-F1
#
_entry.id   AF-A0A1A8FBC8-F1
#
_cell.length_a   1.000
_cell.length_b   1.000
_cell.length_c   1.000
_cell.angle_alpha   90.00
_cell.angle_beta   90.00
_cell.angle_gamma   90.00
#
_symmetry.space_group_name_H-M   'P 1'
#
loop_
_entity.id
_entity.type
_entity.pdbx_description
1 polymer ?
#
loop_
_entity_poly.entity_id
_entity_poly.type
_entity_poly.pdbx_seq_one_letter_code
_entity_poly.pdbx_strand_id
1 'polypeptide(L)'
;QLSILPLSPQNKNEVKSADLAIMFHNANRTAKEAVVLSLREAAALGYHISLQTSRLSLRCPYSSLLSVFVKENGVDMEIVRASTLFRLEDKVLAVDTTVACVLNEATADGSDLLWTAPYFIPPLVHGEPRDRGVSVRVNNQALSDESGYR
;
A
#
# COMPACT_ATOMS: atom_id res chain seq x y z
N GLN A 1 18.65 -14.75 9.10
CA GLN A 1 19.35 -13.48 8.80
C GLN A 1 19.19 -13.21 7.32
N LEU A 2 18.19 -12.40 6.93
CA LEU A 2 17.92 -12.08 5.53
C LEU A 2 18.19 -10.60 5.31
N SER A 3 19.44 -10.32 4.96
CA SER A 3 19.89 -9.09 4.34
C SER A 3 19.62 -9.18 2.85
N ILE A 4 18.73 -8.34 2.31
CA ILE A 4 18.64 -8.10 0.87
C ILE A 4 18.48 -6.61 0.63
N LEU A 5 19.62 -5.95 0.43
CA LEU A 5 19.78 -4.92 -0.57
C LEU A 5 20.94 -5.38 -1.46
N PRO A 6 20.75 -5.33 -2.78
CA PRO A 6 21.73 -4.61 -3.57
C PRO A 6 21.05 -3.54 -4.44
N LEU A 7 21.59 -2.33 -4.34
CA LEU A 7 21.36 -1.25 -5.28
C LEU A 7 22.23 -1.43 -6.53
N SER A 8 21.67 -0.95 -7.65
CA SER A 8 22.33 -0.47 -8.89
C SER A 8 22.73 -1.51 -9.95
N PRO A 9 22.66 -1.15 -11.27
CA PRO A 9 23.54 -0.10 -11.80
C PRO A 9 22.89 0.97 -12.71
N GLN A 10 23.37 2.22 -12.52
CA GLN A 10 23.54 3.30 -13.51
C GLN A 10 22.37 4.26 -13.83
N ASN A 11 22.15 5.26 -12.97
CA ASN A 11 22.19 6.68 -13.36
C ASN A 11 22.34 7.56 -12.09
N LYS A 12 23.01 8.71 -12.20
CA LYS A 12 23.34 9.62 -11.08
C LYS A 12 22.07 10.07 -10.35
N ASN A 13 21.78 9.44 -9.20
CA ASN A 13 21.04 9.93 -8.01
C ASN A 13 20.58 8.70 -7.22
N GLU A 14 21.55 7.99 -6.63
CA GLU A 14 21.27 6.84 -5.75
C GLU A 14 20.77 7.37 -4.41
N VAL A 15 19.46 7.29 -4.18
CA VAL A 15 18.81 7.67 -2.92
C VAL A 15 19.34 6.75 -1.82
N LYS A 16 20.09 7.30 -0.86
CA LYS A 16 20.61 6.51 0.26
C LYS A 16 19.44 6.18 1.19
N SER A 17 19.49 5.05 1.89
CA SER A 17 18.46 4.70 2.88
C SER A 17 18.29 5.76 3.98
N ALA A 18 19.29 6.63 4.21
CA ALA A 18 19.21 7.76 5.13
C ALA A 18 18.33 8.92 4.61
N ASP A 19 18.05 8.94 3.30
CA ASP A 19 17.25 9.96 2.63
C ASP A 19 15.77 9.55 2.53
N LEU A 20 15.41 8.42 3.16
CA LEU A 20 14.07 7.83 3.14
C LEU A 20 13.51 7.69 4.56
N ALA A 21 12.28 8.18 4.72
CA ALA A 21 11.45 7.91 5.89
C ALA A 21 10.04 7.54 5.44
N ILE A 22 9.29 6.88 6.31
CA ILE A 22 7.87 6.63 6.11
C ILE A 22 7.07 7.29 7.23
N MET A 23 6.03 8.01 6.85
CA MET A 23 5.08 8.64 7.76
C MET A 23 3.76 7.89 7.68
N PHE A 24 3.33 7.26 8.77
CA PHE A 24 2.04 6.61 8.87
C PHE A 24 0.97 7.58 9.32
N HIS A 25 -0.16 7.59 8.60
CA HIS A 25 -1.33 8.40 8.89
C HIS A 25 -2.35 7.55 9.64
N ASN A 26 -2.64 7.92 10.88
CA ASN A 26 -3.69 7.28 11.65
C ASN A 26 -4.92 8.19 11.66
N ALA A 27 -6.07 7.69 11.19
CA ALA A 27 -7.32 8.43 11.18
C ALA A 27 -7.90 8.71 12.58
N ASN A 28 -7.53 7.88 13.57
CA ASN A 28 -7.99 7.99 14.97
C ASN A 28 -7.06 8.83 15.84
N ARG A 29 -6.04 9.46 15.24
CA ARG A 29 -5.08 10.31 15.91
C ARG A 29 -5.00 11.64 15.17
N THR A 30 -4.96 12.75 15.90
CA THR A 30 -4.95 14.09 15.27
C THR A 30 -3.71 14.26 14.39
N ALA A 31 -3.72 15.17 13.42
CA ALA A 31 -2.58 15.42 12.51
C ALA A 31 -1.21 15.68 13.21
N LYS A 32 -1.21 15.90 14.53
CA LYS A 32 -0.02 15.98 15.41
C LYS A 32 0.59 14.62 15.80
N GLU A 33 -0.01 13.50 15.41
CA GLU A 33 0.33 12.15 15.89
C GLU A 33 0.70 11.19 14.74
N ALA A 34 1.04 11.73 13.56
CA ALA A 34 1.62 10.94 12.48
C ALA A 34 2.93 10.28 12.97
N VAL A 35 3.06 8.98 12.74
CA VAL A 35 4.25 8.22 13.20
C VAL A 35 5.25 8.21 12.06
N VAL A 36 6.36 8.93 12.23
CA VAL A 36 7.46 8.95 11.27
C VAL A 36 8.53 7.96 11.72
N LEU A 37 8.87 7.01 10.85
CA LEU A 37 9.86 5.98 11.11
C LEU A 37 10.92 5.99 10.01
N SER A 38 12.16 5.69 10.39
CA SER A 38 13.16 5.23 9.44
C SER A 38 12.73 3.89 8.83
N LEU A 39 13.27 3.54 7.67
CA LEU A 39 12.99 2.24 7.04
C LEU A 39 13.36 1.06 7.94
N ARG A 40 14.39 1.21 8.78
CA ARG A 40 14.83 0.17 9.72
C ARG A 40 13.82 -0.03 10.85
N GLU A 41 13.30 1.05 11.42
CA GLU A 41 12.28 0.99 12.46
C GLU A 41 10.96 0.43 11.90
N ALA A 42 10.56 0.86 10.70
CA ALA A 42 9.41 0.32 10.01
C ALA A 42 9.54 -1.20 9.77
N ALA A 43 10.71 -1.66 9.31
CA ALA A 43 11.00 -3.08 9.13
C ALA A 43 10.95 -3.87 10.44
N ALA A 44 11.42 -3.30 11.55
CA ALA A 44 11.33 -3.92 12.87
C ALA A 44 9.87 -4.11 13.33
N LEU A 45 8.94 -3.30 12.81
CA LEU A 45 7.49 -3.43 13.04
C LEU A 45 6.79 -4.28 11.95
N GLY A 46 7.53 -4.86 11.01
CA GLY A 46 7.00 -5.71 9.93
C GLY A 46 6.59 -4.97 8.65
N TYR A 47 6.77 -3.65 8.58
CA TYR A 47 6.52 -2.87 7.38
C TYR A 47 7.73 -2.88 6.45
N HIS A 48 7.53 -3.29 5.20
CA HIS A 48 8.59 -3.38 4.22
C HIS A 48 8.33 -2.39 3.09
N ILE A 49 9.21 -1.41 2.98
CA ILE A 49 9.19 -0.40 1.94
C ILE A 49 10.34 -0.70 0.99
N SER A 50 10.05 -0.76 -0.31
CA SER A 50 11.10 -0.91 -1.32
C SER A 50 10.88 0.04 -2.48
N LEU A 51 11.98 0.60 -2.95
CA LEU A 51 12.04 1.40 -4.16
C LEU A 51 12.90 0.64 -5.17
N GLN A 52 12.31 0.23 -6.29
CA GLN A 52 13.01 -0.44 -7.37
C GLN A 52 12.76 0.31 -8.67
N THR A 53 13.82 0.88 -9.26
CA THR A 53 13.75 1.68 -10.49
C THR A 53 12.70 2.79 -10.39
N SER A 54 11.47 2.55 -10.85
CA SER A 54 10.34 3.47 -10.82
C SER A 54 9.14 2.97 -10.02
N ARG A 55 9.31 1.92 -9.21
CA ARG A 55 8.25 1.28 -8.43
C ARG A 55 8.53 1.41 -6.93
N LEU A 56 7.66 2.14 -6.25
CA LEU A 56 7.56 2.13 -4.79
C LEU A 56 6.58 1.02 -4.37
N SER A 57 6.97 0.20 -3.39
CA SER A 57 6.06 -0.77 -2.77
C SER A 57 6.07 -0.64 -1.27
N LEU A 58 4.88 -0.73 -0.67
CA LEU A 58 4.65 -0.83 0.76
C LEU A 58 4.00 -2.20 1.02
N ARG A 59 4.57 -2.98 1.92
CA ARG A 59 3.99 -4.23 2.43
C ARG A 59 3.85 -4.16 3.94
N CYS A 60 2.75 -4.70 4.44
CA CYS A 60 2.49 -4.85 5.86
C CYS A 60 1.82 -6.21 6.11
N PRO A 61 1.96 -6.78 7.31
CA PRO A 61 1.15 -7.93 7.71
C PRO A 61 -0.33 -7.53 7.85
N TYR A 62 -1.21 -8.51 7.82
CA TYR A 62 -2.59 -8.36 8.29
C TYR A 62 -2.58 -8.10 9.81
N SER A 63 -3.55 -7.35 10.32
CA SER A 63 -3.61 -6.89 11.71
C SER A 63 -2.36 -6.10 12.14
N SER A 64 -1.88 -5.22 11.26
CA SER A 64 -0.65 -4.45 11.50
C SER A 64 -0.83 -3.40 12.60
N LEU A 65 0.24 -3.07 13.32
CA LEU A 65 0.16 -2.19 14.50
C LEU A 65 -0.31 -0.75 14.21
N LEU A 66 -0.22 -0.30 12.96
CA LEU A 66 -0.55 1.04 12.48
C LEU A 66 -1.70 1.00 11.48
N SER A 67 -2.42 -0.13 11.37
CA SER A 67 -3.65 -0.17 10.61
C SER A 67 -4.81 0.43 11.38
N VAL A 68 -5.84 0.81 10.63
CA VAL A 68 -7.13 1.23 11.17
C VAL A 68 -8.24 0.45 10.49
N PHE A 69 -9.30 0.20 11.25
CA PHE A 69 -10.52 -0.41 10.73
C PHE A 69 -11.45 0.67 10.20
N VAL A 70 -11.87 0.54 8.95
CA VAL A 70 -12.81 1.45 8.30
C VAL A 70 -13.92 0.64 7.62
N LYS A 71 -15.07 1.27 7.47
CA LYS A 71 -16.17 0.71 6.68
C LYS A 71 -16.38 1.59 5.46
N GLU A 72 -16.06 1.04 4.29
CA GLU A 72 -16.17 1.76 3.02
C GLU A 72 -17.22 1.09 2.14
N ASN A 73 -18.22 1.86 1.70
CA ASN A 73 -19.36 1.37 0.92
C ASN A 73 -20.01 0.09 1.49
N GLY A 74 -20.08 -0.02 2.82
CA GLY A 74 -20.66 -1.17 3.51
C GLY A 74 -19.72 -2.35 3.73
N VAL A 75 -18.49 -2.31 3.21
CA VAL A 75 -17.48 -3.36 3.38
C VAL A 75 -16.50 -2.97 4.48
N ASP A 76 -16.32 -3.87 5.46
CA ASP A 76 -15.34 -3.68 6.53
C ASP A 76 -13.92 -3.95 6.02
N MET A 77 -13.00 -3.06 6.38
CA MET A 77 -11.62 -3.05 5.88
C MET A 77 -10.62 -2.76 6.95
N GLU A 78 -9.46 -3.38 6.83
CA GLU A 78 -8.24 -2.96 7.49
C GLU A 78 -7.40 -2.15 6.50
N ILE A 79 -7.01 -0.92 6.86
CA ILE A 79 -6.22 -0.05 6.00
C ILE A 79 -4.96 0.47 6.70
N VAL A 80 -3.88 0.65 5.94
CA VAL A 80 -2.64 1.33 6.34
C VAL A 80 -2.37 2.46 5.38
N ARG A 81 -2.43 3.71 5.86
CA ARG A 81 -2.15 4.92 5.08
C ARG A 81 -0.75 5.42 5.41
N ALA A 82 0.08 5.67 4.41
CA ALA A 82 1.43 6.18 4.66
C ALA A 82 2.00 7.02 3.52
N SER A 83 2.79 8.04 3.85
CA SER A 83 3.62 8.78 2.89
C SER A 83 5.07 8.32 2.98
N THR A 84 5.64 7.86 1.87
CA THR A 84 7.09 7.70 1.78
C THR A 84 7.71 9.06 1.47
N LEU A 85 8.60 9.52 2.35
CA LEU A 85 9.25 10.82 2.27
C LEU A 85 10.64 10.63 1.67
N PHE A 86 10.87 11.25 0.52
CA PHE A 86 12.15 11.31 -0.17
C PHE A 86 12.77 12.67 0.11
N ARG A 87 13.89 12.67 0.82
CA ARG A 87 14.69 13.88 0.98
C ARG A 87 15.46 14.15 -0.31
N LEU A 88 15.12 15.24 -0.97
CA LEU A 88 15.91 15.89 -2.00
C LEU A 88 16.71 17.02 -1.34
N GLU A 89 17.72 17.56 -2.01
CA GLU A 89 18.66 18.54 -1.44
C GLU A 89 17.98 19.60 -0.54
N ASP A 90 17.04 20.36 -1.10
CA ASP A 90 16.30 21.42 -0.39
C ASP A 90 14.78 21.17 -0.31
N LYS A 91 14.30 19.99 -0.71
CA LYS A 91 12.86 19.68 -0.81
C LYS A 91 12.57 18.27 -0.31
N VAL A 92 11.34 18.05 0.11
CA VAL A 92 10.85 16.70 0.41
C VAL A 92 9.78 16.36 -0.61
N LEU A 93 9.97 15.25 -1.32
CA LEU A 93 8.93 14.64 -2.14
C LEU A 93 8.20 13.61 -1.28
N ALA A 94 6.88 13.75 -1.12
CA ALA A 94 6.05 12.78 -0.44
C ALA A 94 5.28 11.96 -1.49
N VAL A 95 5.36 10.63 -1.38
CA VAL A 95 4.57 9.71 -2.19
C VAL A 95 3.61 8.98 -1.26
N ASP A 96 2.33 9.30 -1.39
CA ASP A 96 1.27 8.66 -0.63
C ASP A 96 0.98 7.27 -1.17
N THR A 97 0.87 6.33 -0.24
CA THR A 97 0.57 4.93 -0.49
C THR A 97 -0.47 4.48 0.51
N THR A 98 -1.34 3.56 0.10
CA THR A 98 -2.20 2.88 1.05
C THR A 98 -2.35 1.43 0.68
N VAL A 99 -2.36 0.60 1.73
CA VAL A 99 -2.72 -0.80 1.67
C VAL A 99 -4.11 -0.94 2.27
N ALA A 100 -5.01 -1.64 1.59
CA ALA A 100 -6.34 -1.93 2.08
C ALA A 100 -6.62 -3.43 1.92
N CYS A 101 -7.11 -4.05 2.98
CA CYS A 101 -7.49 -5.46 3.04
C CYS A 101 -8.97 -5.52 3.41
N VAL A 102 -9.76 -6.19 2.57
CA VAL A 102 -11.16 -6.47 2.87
C VAL A 102 -11.24 -7.53 3.97
N LEU A 103 -12.18 -7.38 4.90
CA LEU A 103 -12.33 -8.28 6.05
C LEU A 103 -13.47 -9.27 5.89
N ASN A 104 -14.30 -9.11 4.86
CA ASN A 104 -15.35 -10.06 4.57
C ASN A 104 -14.76 -11.39 4.11
N GLU A 105 -15.33 -12.46 4.64
CA GLU A 105 -15.07 -13.80 4.15
C GLU A 105 -15.62 -13.96 2.73
N ALA A 106 -15.03 -14.92 2.01
CA ALA A 106 -15.60 -15.36 0.76
C ALA A 106 -16.91 -16.10 1.03
N THR A 107 -17.89 -15.92 0.17
CA THR A 107 -19.11 -16.73 0.18
C THR A 107 -19.09 -17.71 -0.98
N ALA A 108 -19.58 -18.93 -0.78
CA ALA A 108 -19.75 -19.88 -1.87
C ALA A 108 -21.08 -19.61 -2.59
N ASP A 109 -21.06 -19.60 -3.92
CA ASP A 109 -22.22 -19.60 -4.79
C ASP A 109 -22.11 -20.79 -5.76
N GLY A 110 -22.69 -21.93 -5.38
CA GLY A 110 -22.51 -23.18 -6.11
C GLY A 110 -21.05 -23.64 -6.14
N SER A 111 -20.44 -23.66 -7.32
CA SER A 111 -19.02 -23.97 -7.52
C SER A 111 -18.10 -22.76 -7.37
N ASP A 112 -18.67 -21.57 -7.28
CA ASP A 112 -17.94 -20.32 -7.38
C ASP A 112 -17.69 -19.73 -5.99
N LEU A 113 -16.57 -19.02 -5.87
CA LEU A 113 -16.17 -18.35 -4.64
C LEU A 113 -16.26 -16.85 -4.87
N LEU A 114 -17.21 -16.21 -4.17
CA LEU A 114 -17.52 -14.79 -4.32
C LEU A 114 -16.84 -13.99 -3.22
N TRP A 115 -16.06 -12.98 -3.62
CA TRP A 115 -15.54 -11.96 -2.72
C TRP A 115 -16.05 -10.59 -3.13
N THR A 116 -16.66 -9.89 -2.18
CA THR A 116 -17.03 -8.49 -2.34
C THR A 116 -15.85 -7.61 -1.94
N ALA A 117 -15.44 -6.73 -2.84
CA ALA A 117 -14.53 -5.63 -2.54
C ALA A 117 -15.05 -4.38 -3.25
N PRO A 118 -14.93 -3.18 -2.65
CA PRO A 118 -15.33 -1.98 -3.33
C PRO A 118 -14.42 -1.75 -4.53
N TYR A 119 -15.08 -1.43 -5.63
CA TYR A 119 -14.44 -1.05 -6.89
C TYR A 119 -13.55 0.19 -6.74
N PHE A 120 -13.93 1.07 -5.83
CA PHE A 120 -13.30 2.34 -5.58
C PHE A 120 -13.08 2.52 -4.08
N ILE A 121 -11.85 2.83 -3.70
CA ILE A 121 -11.51 3.21 -2.32
C ILE A 121 -11.25 4.73 -2.33
N PRO A 122 -12.23 5.58 -1.96
CA PRO A 122 -12.11 7.04 -1.98
C PRO A 122 -10.92 7.55 -1.16
N PRO A 123 -10.42 8.75 -1.48
CA PRO A 123 -9.00 8.98 -1.70
C PRO A 123 -8.20 8.67 -0.43
N LEU A 124 -7.46 7.58 -0.53
CA LEU A 124 -6.36 7.27 0.35
C LEU A 124 -5.12 8.16 0.06
N VAL A 125 -5.29 9.13 -0.84
CA VAL A 125 -4.30 10.10 -1.36
C VAL A 125 -5.05 11.39 -1.70
N HIS A 126 -4.55 12.57 -1.35
CA HIS A 126 -5.23 13.82 -1.73
C HIS A 126 -5.38 13.96 -3.26
N GLY A 127 -6.61 14.15 -3.76
CA GLY A 127 -6.91 14.43 -5.17
C GLY A 127 -8.05 13.59 -5.76
N GLU A 128 -8.40 13.85 -7.02
CA GLU A 128 -9.33 13.00 -7.78
C GLU A 128 -8.58 11.77 -8.33
N PRO A 129 -8.90 10.56 -7.86
CA PRO A 129 -8.31 9.34 -8.41
C PRO A 129 -8.78 9.11 -9.86
N ARG A 130 -7.83 8.80 -10.74
CA ARG A 130 -8.13 8.26 -12.08
C ARG A 130 -8.22 6.74 -12.00
N ASP A 131 -9.40 6.21 -12.24
CA ASP A 131 -9.60 4.78 -12.44
C ASP A 131 -8.82 4.32 -13.69
N ARG A 132 -8.03 3.26 -13.55
CA ARG A 132 -7.28 2.62 -14.65
C ARG A 132 -7.70 1.15 -14.85
N GLY A 133 -8.82 0.74 -14.25
CA GLY A 133 -9.33 -0.62 -14.25
C GLY A 133 -8.84 -1.46 -13.07
N VAL A 134 -9.60 -2.51 -12.77
CA VAL A 134 -9.29 -3.51 -11.74
C VAL A 134 -8.87 -4.81 -12.44
N SER A 135 -7.81 -5.45 -11.96
CA SER A 135 -7.41 -6.79 -12.42
C SER A 135 -7.23 -7.71 -11.22
N VAL A 136 -7.89 -8.86 -11.24
CA VAL A 136 -7.67 -9.91 -10.23
C VAL A 136 -6.60 -10.87 -10.75
N ARG A 137 -5.73 -11.35 -9.86
CA ARG A 137 -4.70 -12.33 -10.22
C ARG A 137 -4.72 -13.52 -9.28
N VAL A 138 -4.52 -14.71 -9.83
CA VAL A 138 -4.36 -15.97 -9.09
C VAL A 138 -3.04 -16.59 -9.54
N ASN A 139 -2.18 -16.99 -8.60
CA ASN A 139 -0.87 -17.59 -8.90
C ASN A 139 -0.05 -16.80 -9.94
N ASN A 140 0.01 -15.47 -9.77
CA ASN A 140 0.69 -14.56 -10.70
C ASN A 140 0.14 -14.56 -12.14
N GLN A 141 -1.05 -15.08 -12.41
CA GLN A 141 -1.75 -14.89 -13.68
C GLN A 141 -2.93 -13.95 -13.50
N ALA A 142 -3.11 -13.02 -14.43
CA ALA A 142 -4.33 -12.21 -14.46
C ALA A 142 -5.50 -13.09 -14.84
N LEU A 143 -6.56 -13.04 -14.03
CA LEU A 143 -7.86 -13.53 -14.47
C LEU A 143 -8.26 -12.65 -15.64
N SER A 144 -8.31 -13.25 -16.83
CA SER A 144 -8.95 -12.63 -17.98
C SER A 144 -10.45 -12.66 -17.72
N ASP A 145 -11.10 -11.52 -17.95
CA ASP A 145 -12.55 -11.47 -17.99
C ASP A 145 -13.00 -12.36 -19.16
N GLU A 146 -13.64 -13.50 -18.87
CA GLU A 146 -14.40 -14.22 -19.88
C GLU A 146 -15.65 -13.37 -20.16
N SER A 147 -15.50 -12.41 -21.07
CA SER A 147 -16.56 -11.52 -21.52
C SER A 147 -17.63 -12.34 -22.25
N GLY A 148 -18.60 -12.81 -21.47
CA GLY A 148 -19.76 -13.59 -21.91
C GLY A 148 -21.11 -12.94 -21.56
N TYR A 149 -21.16 -11.65 -21.21
CA TYR A 149 -22.42 -10.94 -21.06
C TYR A 149 -22.54 -9.81 -22.10
N ARG A 150 -23.29 -10.13 -23.16
CA ARG A 150 -24.00 -9.18 -24.01
C ARG A 150 -25.30 -8.75 -23.34
#